data_AF-A0A3C1B2Y6-F1
#
_entry.id   AF-A0A3C1B2Y6-F1
#
_cell.length_a   1.000
_cell.length_b   1.000
_cell.length_c   1.000
_cell.angle_alpha   90.00
_cell.angle_beta   90.00
_cell.angle_gamma   90.00
#
_symmetry.space_group_name_H-M   'P 1'
#
loop_
_entity.id
_entity.type
_entity.pdbx_description
1 polymer ?
#
loop_
_entity_poly.entity_id
_entity_poly.type
_entity_poly.pdbx_seq_one_letter_code
_entity_poly.pdbx_strand_id
1 'polypeptide(L)'
;MYVLYDSTFEGLLSACAWCFRKKLQPTAILSELDDIPLLPYEFIPCEGNVRRLFSRHLKQVIGLESEFVMDCAFRAFLSEQPDIAIHIYRYLYQALLTRSNPSGRLYDHSVASVMDAVKRVGSQAHAYMGLLRFRSISPELFAADFEPDCHVLPLIL
;
A
#
# COMPACT_ATOMS: atom_id res chain seq x y z
N MET A 1 16.19 -6.00 11.16
CA MET A 1 16.13 -6.96 10.03
C MET A 1 15.45 -6.26 8.87
N TYR A 2 16.05 -6.30 7.69
CA TYR A 2 15.49 -5.74 6.47
C TYR A 2 14.72 -6.82 5.72
N VAL A 3 13.56 -6.47 5.20
CA VAL A 3 12.70 -7.37 4.43
C VAL A 3 12.54 -6.80 3.03
N LEU A 4 12.74 -7.63 1.99
CA LEU A 4 12.64 -7.23 0.59
C LEU A 4 11.46 -7.95 -0.08
N TYR A 5 10.72 -7.26 -0.95
CA TYR A 5 9.61 -7.83 -1.74
C TYR A 5 9.60 -7.32 -3.20
N ASP A 6 8.88 -8.02 -4.07
CA ASP A 6 8.81 -7.84 -5.53
C ASP A 6 8.10 -6.56 -6.04
N SER A 7 8.05 -5.50 -5.23
CA SER A 7 7.46 -4.20 -5.56
C SER A 7 5.96 -4.22 -5.89
N THR A 8 5.27 -5.35 -5.73
CA THR A 8 3.81 -5.45 -5.88
C THR A 8 3.10 -5.27 -4.54
N PHE A 9 1.82 -4.89 -4.58
CA PHE A 9 1.03 -4.81 -3.34
C PHE A 9 0.85 -6.20 -2.70
N GLU A 10 0.64 -7.22 -3.51
CA GLU A 10 0.59 -8.61 -3.07
C GLU A 10 1.90 -9.04 -2.41
N GLY A 11 3.06 -8.69 -2.98
CA GLY A 11 4.37 -8.92 -2.38
C GLY A 11 4.53 -8.24 -1.02
N LEU A 12 4.08 -6.97 -0.90
CA LEU A 12 4.09 -6.27 0.38
C LEU A 12 3.20 -6.97 1.42
N LEU A 13 2.02 -7.45 1.03
CA LEU A 13 1.15 -8.21 1.93
C LEU A 13 1.77 -9.55 2.34
N SER A 14 2.50 -10.21 1.45
CA SER A 14 3.27 -11.42 1.75
C SER A 14 4.38 -11.15 2.75
N ALA A 15 5.17 -10.08 2.55
CA ALA A 15 6.17 -9.63 3.51
C ALA A 15 5.57 -9.33 4.88
N CYS A 16 4.42 -8.62 4.92
CA CYS A 16 3.69 -8.33 6.16
C CYS A 16 3.21 -9.61 6.85
N ALA A 17 2.57 -10.52 6.10
CA ALA A 17 2.07 -11.79 6.62
C ALA A 17 3.19 -12.67 7.17
N TRP A 18 4.33 -12.74 6.48
CA TRP A 18 5.51 -13.45 6.93
C TRP A 18 6.04 -12.86 8.25
N CYS A 19 6.16 -11.53 8.34
CA CYS A 19 6.57 -10.83 9.57
C CYS A 19 5.60 -11.12 10.73
N PHE A 20 4.29 -11.13 10.49
CA PHE A 20 3.28 -11.44 11.50
C PHE A 20 3.38 -12.88 12.00
N ARG A 21 3.56 -13.85 11.10
CA ARG A 21 3.71 -15.27 11.45
C ARG A 21 4.97 -15.50 12.29
N LYS A 22 6.05 -14.80 11.98
CA LYS A 22 7.32 -14.88 12.73
C LYS A 22 7.35 -13.99 13.98
N LYS A 23 6.32 -13.15 14.20
CA LYS A 23 6.27 -12.12 15.25
C LYS A 23 7.49 -11.18 15.23
N LEU A 24 7.96 -10.86 14.03
CA LEU A 24 9.11 -9.99 13.81
C LEU A 24 8.64 -8.56 13.60
N GLN A 25 9.40 -7.61 14.17
CA GLN A 25 9.28 -6.20 13.87
C GLN A 25 10.43 -5.82 12.93
N PRO A 26 10.19 -5.72 11.61
CA PRO A 26 11.22 -5.35 10.66
C PRO A 26 11.70 -3.92 10.92
N THR A 27 12.98 -3.67 10.63
CA THR A 27 13.56 -2.32 10.71
C THR A 27 13.07 -1.47 9.54
N ALA A 28 13.04 -2.07 8.36
CA ALA A 28 12.45 -1.51 7.15
C ALA A 28 11.91 -2.65 6.29
N ILE A 29 10.90 -2.33 5.48
CA ILE A 29 10.39 -3.19 4.40
C ILE A 29 10.68 -2.43 3.12
N LEU A 30 11.45 -3.05 2.23
CA LEU A 30 12.00 -2.45 1.03
C LEU A 30 11.40 -3.12 -0.18
N SER A 31 11.13 -2.31 -1.20
CA SER A 31 10.78 -2.69 -2.55
C SER A 31 12.05 -3.06 -3.32
N GLU A 32 11.98 -3.99 -4.29
CA GLU A 32 13.07 -4.23 -5.24
C GLU A 32 13.45 -2.99 -6.08
N LEU A 33 12.52 -2.03 -6.19
CA LEU A 33 12.75 -0.74 -6.83
C LEU A 33 13.47 0.28 -5.93
N ASP A 34 13.60 0.01 -4.64
CA ASP A 34 14.31 0.88 -3.71
C ASP A 34 15.83 0.68 -3.82
N ASP A 35 16.61 1.65 -3.32
CA ASP A 35 18.05 1.49 -3.15
C ASP A 35 18.34 0.41 -2.09
N ILE A 36 18.65 -0.81 -2.55
CA ILE A 36 18.89 -1.96 -1.68
C ILE A 36 20.17 -1.72 -0.86
N PRO A 37 20.08 -1.66 0.49
CA PRO A 37 21.25 -1.45 1.32
C PRO A 37 22.18 -2.66 1.25
N LEU A 38 23.49 -2.43 1.45
CA LEU A 38 24.49 -3.50 1.59
C LEU A 38 24.29 -4.36 2.86
N LEU A 39 23.31 -4.02 3.69
CA LEU A 39 22.98 -4.73 4.92
C LEU A 39 22.25 -6.05 4.61
N PRO A 40 22.38 -7.09 5.44
CA PRO A 40 21.65 -8.33 5.26
C PRO A 40 20.14 -8.11 5.24
N TYR A 41 19.50 -8.61 4.19
CA TYR A 41 18.04 -8.60 4.01
C TYR A 41 17.51 -10.01 3.77
N GLU A 42 16.23 -10.21 4.06
CA GLU A 42 15.51 -11.43 3.73
C GLU A 42 14.50 -11.13 2.63
N PHE A 43 14.67 -11.77 1.47
CA PHE A 43 13.73 -11.66 0.37
C PHE A 43 12.53 -12.56 0.59
N ILE A 44 11.33 -11.99 0.53
CA ILE A 44 10.08 -12.71 0.73
C ILE A 44 9.35 -12.81 -0.60
N PRO A 45 9.21 -14.03 -1.17
CA PRO A 45 8.49 -14.21 -2.42
C PRO A 45 6.99 -13.94 -2.21
N CYS A 46 6.35 -13.41 -3.26
CA CYS A 46 4.91 -13.22 -3.28
C CYS A 46 4.17 -14.57 -3.16
N GLU A 47 3.25 -14.65 -2.19
CA GLU A 47 2.41 -15.82 -1.96
C GLU A 47 1.14 -15.71 -2.81
N GLY A 48 0.82 -16.75 -3.57
CA GLY A 48 -0.40 -16.80 -4.37
C GLY A 48 -1.67 -16.59 -3.53
N ASN A 49 -2.58 -15.76 -4.01
CA ASN A 49 -3.84 -15.39 -3.33
C ASN A 49 -3.68 -14.69 -1.97
N VAL A 50 -2.48 -14.16 -1.63
CA VAL A 50 -2.24 -13.52 -0.34
C VAL A 50 -3.23 -12.41 -0.04
N ARG A 51 -3.55 -11.55 -1.01
CA ARG A 51 -4.53 -10.46 -0.84
C ARG A 51 -5.90 -10.98 -0.40
N ARG A 52 -6.41 -12.02 -1.06
CA ARG A 52 -7.70 -12.63 -0.69
C ARG A 52 -7.65 -13.24 0.71
N LEU A 53 -6.58 -13.95 1.05
CA LEU A 53 -6.40 -14.58 2.36
C LEU A 53 -6.29 -13.54 3.48
N PHE A 54 -5.53 -12.48 3.24
CA PHE A 54 -5.30 -11.38 4.17
C PHE A 54 -6.58 -10.57 4.38
N SER A 55 -7.31 -10.21 3.32
CA SER A 55 -8.62 -9.55 3.42
C SER A 55 -9.62 -10.41 4.20
N ARG A 56 -9.66 -11.73 3.96
CA ARG A 56 -10.51 -12.65 4.73
C ARG A 56 -10.13 -12.66 6.20
N HIS A 57 -8.83 -12.69 6.51
CA HIS A 57 -8.35 -12.66 7.88
C HIS A 57 -8.70 -11.34 8.59
N LEU A 58 -8.46 -10.18 7.94
CA LEU A 58 -8.87 -8.89 8.48
C LEU A 58 -10.38 -8.81 8.71
N LYS A 59 -11.19 -9.34 7.79
CA LYS A 59 -12.66 -9.39 7.94
C LYS A 59 -13.09 -10.21 9.14
N GLN A 60 -12.39 -11.31 9.44
CA GLN A 60 -12.66 -12.11 10.64
C GLN A 60 -12.30 -11.39 11.94
N VAL A 61 -11.27 -10.53 11.92
CA VAL A 61 -10.74 -9.86 13.11
C VAL A 61 -11.45 -8.53 13.40
N ILE A 62 -11.74 -7.74 12.35
CA ILE A 62 -12.20 -6.34 12.44
C ILE A 62 -13.64 -6.17 11.92
N GLY A 63 -14.18 -7.18 11.23
CA GLY A 63 -15.56 -7.14 10.72
C GLY A 63 -15.72 -6.20 9.51
N LEU A 64 -16.75 -5.36 9.53
CA LEU A 64 -17.16 -4.54 8.38
C LEU A 64 -16.11 -3.49 7.97
N GLU A 65 -15.30 -2.99 8.92
CA GLU A 65 -14.28 -1.99 8.63
C GLU A 65 -13.04 -2.56 7.93
N SER A 66 -12.93 -3.89 7.77
CA SER A 66 -11.75 -4.52 7.16
C SER A 66 -11.48 -4.06 5.73
N GLU A 67 -12.55 -3.76 4.98
CA GLU A 67 -12.43 -3.31 3.59
C GLU A 67 -11.83 -1.92 3.52
N PHE A 68 -12.28 -1.00 4.39
CA PHE A 68 -11.71 0.34 4.52
C PHE A 68 -10.23 0.30 4.93
N VAL A 69 -9.88 -0.57 5.90
CA VAL A 69 -8.48 -0.73 6.33
C VAL A 69 -7.60 -1.22 5.18
N MET A 70 -8.06 -2.21 4.41
CA MET A 70 -7.34 -2.73 3.24
C MET A 70 -7.23 -1.68 2.12
N ASP A 71 -8.29 -0.91 1.86
CA ASP A 71 -8.28 0.20 0.90
C ASP A 71 -7.28 1.28 1.30
N CYS A 72 -7.22 1.66 2.58
CA CYS A 72 -6.23 2.60 3.08
C CYS A 72 -4.79 2.09 2.87
N ALA A 73 -4.53 0.82 3.18
CA ALA A 73 -3.22 0.21 2.95
C ALA A 73 -2.85 0.20 1.45
N PHE A 74 -3.81 -0.12 0.58
CA PHE A 74 -3.60 -0.13 -0.86
C PHE A 74 -3.35 1.29 -1.41
N ARG A 75 -4.16 2.28 -1.04
CA ARG A 75 -3.95 3.67 -1.45
C ARG A 75 -2.65 4.26 -0.90
N ALA A 76 -2.27 3.92 0.32
CA ALA A 76 -0.97 4.30 0.84
C ALA A 76 0.17 3.70 0.01
N PHE A 77 0.06 2.43 -0.39
CA PHE A 77 1.04 1.80 -1.28
C PHE A 77 1.17 2.54 -2.63
N LEU A 78 0.06 3.00 -3.20
CA LEU A 78 0.06 3.80 -4.44
C LEU A 78 0.71 5.19 -4.31
N SER A 79 1.01 5.65 -3.10
CA SER A 79 1.67 6.94 -2.90
C SER A 79 3.14 6.94 -3.27
N GLU A 80 3.77 5.76 -3.34
CA GLU A 80 5.20 5.56 -3.63
C GLU A 80 6.13 6.41 -2.74
N GLN A 81 5.66 6.76 -1.54
CA GLN A 81 6.45 7.51 -0.57
C GLN A 81 7.56 6.63 0.03
N PRO A 82 8.73 7.22 0.37
CA PRO A 82 9.76 6.50 1.10
C PRO A 82 9.19 5.98 2.41
N ASP A 83 9.64 4.78 2.82
CA ASP A 83 9.22 4.10 4.06
C ASP A 83 7.72 3.79 4.16
N ILE A 84 6.93 3.98 3.10
CA ILE A 84 5.48 3.74 3.18
C ILE A 84 5.16 2.29 3.49
N ALA A 85 5.97 1.34 3.00
CA ALA A 85 5.81 -0.09 3.26
C ALA A 85 5.89 -0.43 4.75
N ILE A 86 6.85 0.14 5.51
CA ILE A 86 6.95 -0.10 6.96
C ILE A 86 5.80 0.56 7.73
N HIS A 87 5.32 1.73 7.27
CA HIS A 87 4.15 2.37 7.86
C HIS A 87 2.87 1.57 7.62
N ILE A 88 2.69 1.01 6.41
CA ILE A 88 1.58 0.10 6.08
C ILE A 88 1.63 -1.15 6.97
N TYR A 89 2.80 -1.77 7.14
CA TYR A 89 2.97 -2.90 8.04
C TYR A 89 2.50 -2.56 9.47
N ARG A 90 2.95 -1.42 10.02
CA ARG A 90 2.58 -0.98 11.38
C ARG A 90 1.09 -0.67 11.47
N TYR A 91 0.53 -0.03 10.45
CA TYR A 91 -0.91 0.26 10.37
C TYR A 91 -1.75 -1.03 10.39
N LEU A 92 -1.38 -2.02 9.57
CA LEU A 92 -2.05 -3.34 9.54
C LEU A 92 -1.84 -4.11 10.85
N TYR A 93 -0.65 -4.02 11.45
CA TYR A 93 -0.36 -4.61 12.74
C TYR A 93 -1.25 -4.03 13.85
N GLN A 94 -1.38 -2.69 13.90
CA GLN A 94 -2.25 -2.00 14.85
C GLN A 94 -3.72 -2.42 14.67
N ALA A 95 -4.18 -2.52 13.42
CA ALA A 95 -5.54 -2.96 13.09
C ALA A 95 -5.82 -4.37 13.66
N LEU A 96 -4.88 -5.30 13.49
CA LEU A 96 -4.98 -6.66 14.01
C LEU A 96 -4.85 -6.72 15.54
N LEU A 97 -3.96 -5.93 16.12
CA LEU A 97 -3.72 -5.89 17.56
C LEU A 97 -4.93 -5.36 18.32
N THR A 98 -5.50 -4.23 17.88
CA THR A 98 -6.65 -3.62 18.56
C THR A 98 -7.99 -4.12 18.07
N ARG A 99 -8.00 -4.98 17.03
CA ARG A 99 -9.20 -5.55 16.42
C ARG A 99 -10.23 -4.49 16.00
N SER A 100 -9.74 -3.36 15.52
CA SER A 100 -10.53 -2.19 15.17
C SER A 100 -9.84 -1.42 14.06
N ASN A 101 -10.56 -0.56 13.35
CA ASN A 101 -9.95 0.37 12.42
C ASN A 101 -9.00 1.35 13.15
N PRO A 102 -7.71 1.43 12.79
CA PRO A 102 -6.77 2.34 13.44
C PRO A 102 -6.74 3.73 12.80
N SER A 103 -7.45 3.99 11.70
CA SER A 103 -7.35 5.24 10.90
C SER A 103 -7.57 6.53 11.69
N GLY A 104 -8.37 6.51 12.76
CA GLY A 104 -8.60 7.67 13.63
C GLY A 104 -7.46 7.98 14.60
N ARG A 105 -6.45 7.12 14.73
CA ARG A 105 -5.37 7.24 15.72
C ARG A 105 -4.17 7.99 15.18
N LEU A 106 -4.40 9.22 14.73
CA LEU A 106 -3.38 10.06 14.10
C LEU A 106 -2.23 10.48 15.05
N TYR A 107 -2.32 10.17 16.35
CA TYR A 107 -1.19 10.31 17.27
C TYR A 107 -0.08 9.28 17.02
N ASP A 108 -0.39 8.15 16.37
CA ASP A 108 0.60 7.20 15.89
C ASP A 108 1.13 7.69 14.55
N HIS A 109 2.44 7.98 14.49
CA HIS A 109 3.08 8.47 13.28
C HIS A 109 2.83 7.55 12.07
N SER A 110 2.84 6.22 12.25
CA SER A 110 2.67 5.31 11.11
C SER A 110 1.25 5.33 10.58
N VAL A 111 0.26 5.51 11.46
CA VAL A 111 -1.13 5.72 11.05
C VAL A 111 -1.27 7.06 10.33
N ALA A 112 -0.68 8.13 10.87
CA ALA A 112 -0.71 9.45 10.23
C ALA A 112 -0.08 9.42 8.83
N SER A 113 1.10 8.80 8.66
CA SER A 113 1.76 8.65 7.36
C SER A 113 0.87 7.93 6.35
N VAL A 114 0.19 6.84 6.76
CA VAL A 114 -0.75 6.12 5.89
C VAL A 114 -1.92 7.00 5.49
N MET A 115 -2.52 7.73 6.44
CA MET A 115 -3.68 8.58 6.15
C MET A 115 -3.32 9.79 5.27
N ASP A 116 -2.13 10.37 5.45
CA ASP A 116 -1.60 11.43 4.60
C ASP A 116 -1.34 10.93 3.17
N ALA A 117 -0.76 9.75 3.03
CA ALA A 117 -0.57 9.08 1.74
C ALA A 117 -1.91 8.84 1.03
N VAL A 118 -2.91 8.31 1.75
CA VAL A 118 -4.28 8.10 1.24
C VAL A 118 -4.87 9.42 0.73
N LYS A 119 -4.75 10.50 1.51
CA LYS A 119 -5.26 11.82 1.12
C LYS A 119 -4.55 12.37 -0.11
N ARG A 120 -3.22 12.25 -0.17
CA ARG A 120 -2.41 12.71 -1.31
C ARG A 120 -2.81 12.00 -2.60
N VAL A 121 -2.83 10.67 -2.58
CA VAL A 121 -3.21 9.84 -3.73
C VAL A 121 -4.63 10.14 -4.18
N GLY A 122 -5.58 10.22 -3.23
CA GLY A 122 -6.97 10.56 -3.54
C GLY A 122 -7.13 11.94 -4.16
N SER A 123 -6.40 12.94 -3.66
CA SER A 123 -6.46 14.31 -4.18
C SER A 123 -5.92 14.39 -5.61
N GLN A 124 -4.79 13.71 -5.87
CA GLN A 124 -4.18 13.69 -7.19
C GLN A 124 -5.05 12.92 -8.19
N ALA A 125 -5.59 11.75 -7.82
CA ALA A 125 -6.51 10.99 -8.65
C ALA A 125 -7.75 11.83 -9.02
N HIS A 126 -8.34 12.52 -8.04
CA HIS A 126 -9.48 13.41 -8.29
C HIS A 126 -9.11 14.56 -9.25
N ALA A 127 -7.94 15.17 -9.10
CA ALA A 127 -7.46 16.20 -10.02
C ALA A 127 -7.35 15.67 -11.45
N TYR A 128 -6.75 14.49 -11.65
CA TYR A 128 -6.62 13.90 -12.98
C TYR A 128 -7.96 13.51 -13.61
N MET A 129 -8.94 13.05 -12.83
CA MET A 129 -10.29 12.80 -13.38
C MET A 129 -10.91 14.05 -14.05
N GLY A 130 -10.59 15.26 -13.57
CA GLY A 130 -11.08 16.52 -14.15
C GLY A 130 -10.13 17.17 -15.17
N LEU A 131 -8.83 16.92 -15.06
CA LEU A 131 -7.80 17.61 -15.82
C LEU A 131 -7.23 16.78 -16.97
N LEU A 132 -7.30 15.45 -16.92
CA LEU A 132 -6.75 14.59 -17.96
C LEU A 132 -7.48 14.81 -19.29
N ARG A 133 -6.74 15.14 -20.35
CA ARG A 133 -7.30 15.42 -21.68
C ARG A 133 -6.80 14.41 -22.69
N PHE A 134 -7.72 13.63 -23.20
CA PHE A 134 -7.45 12.68 -24.27
C PHE A 134 -7.50 13.37 -25.65
N ARG A 135 -6.49 13.11 -26.47
CA ARG A 135 -6.46 13.43 -27.90
C ARG A 135 -6.61 12.16 -28.72
N SER A 136 -7.39 12.24 -29.80
CA SER A 136 -7.50 11.13 -30.77
C SER A 136 -6.22 11.04 -31.59
N ILE A 137 -5.61 9.86 -31.63
CA ILE A 137 -4.43 9.55 -32.47
C ILE A 137 -4.88 8.82 -33.75
N SER A 138 -5.93 8.00 -33.65
CA SER A 138 -6.57 7.33 -34.79
C SER A 138 -8.05 7.06 -34.44
N PRO A 139 -8.87 6.54 -35.38
CA PRO A 139 -10.19 6.03 -35.05
C PRO A 139 -10.09 5.06 -33.86
N GLU A 140 -10.90 5.29 -32.82
CA GLU A 140 -10.98 4.50 -31.58
C GLU A 140 -9.73 4.49 -30.67
N LEU A 141 -8.65 5.21 -31.03
CA LEU A 141 -7.45 5.32 -30.19
C LEU A 141 -7.30 6.74 -29.64
N PHE A 142 -7.30 6.83 -28.32
CA PHE A 142 -7.13 8.06 -27.57
C PHE A 142 -5.90 7.99 -26.67
N ALA A 143 -5.14 9.07 -26.57
CA ALA A 143 -3.98 9.17 -25.68
C ALA A 143 -4.02 10.46 -24.87
N ALA A 144 -3.49 10.43 -23.66
CA ALA A 144 -3.29 11.58 -22.81
C ALA A 144 -1.89 11.51 -22.21
N ASP A 145 -1.17 12.63 -22.27
CA ASP A 145 0.16 12.75 -21.67
C ASP A 145 0.00 13.39 -20.28
N PHE A 146 0.57 12.77 -19.25
CA PHE A 146 0.56 13.28 -17.88
C PHE A 146 1.69 12.63 -17.06
N GLU A 147 2.09 13.31 -15.99
CA GLU A 147 3.20 12.91 -15.12
C GLU A 147 2.69 12.97 -13.66
N PRO A 148 2.13 11.86 -13.14
CA PRO A 148 1.59 11.84 -11.78
C PRO A 148 2.70 11.59 -10.75
N ASP A 149 2.65 12.30 -9.61
CA ASP A 149 3.56 12.05 -8.48
C ASP A 149 3.20 10.78 -7.66
N CYS A 150 2.09 10.11 -7.97
CA CYS A 150 1.64 8.88 -7.34
C CYS A 150 1.14 7.91 -8.41
N HIS A 151 1.10 6.62 -8.09
CA HIS A 151 0.53 5.62 -8.99
C HIS A 151 -1.00 5.67 -8.97
N VAL A 152 -1.57 6.68 -9.65
CA VAL A 152 -3.01 6.98 -9.65
C VAL A 152 -3.84 6.18 -10.65
N LEU A 153 -3.19 5.53 -11.62
CA LEU A 153 -3.86 4.75 -12.67
C LEU A 153 -4.92 3.77 -12.13
N PRO A 154 -4.67 2.99 -11.06
CA PRO A 154 -5.66 2.06 -10.51
C PRO A 154 -6.91 2.72 -9.91
N LEU A 155 -6.93 4.06 -9.77
CA LEU A 155 -8.05 4.80 -9.21
C LEU A 155 -8.86 5.58 -10.26
N ILE A 156 -8.30 5.79 -11.46
CA ILE A 156 -8.91 6.62 -12.51
C ILE A 156 -9.31 5.83 -13.75
N LEU A 157 -8.86 4.57 -13.88
CA LEU A 157 -9.17 3.64 -14.98
C LEU A 157 -9.99 2.44 -14.50
#